data_AF-A0A4Q4CXY0-F1
#
_entry.id   AF-A0A4Q4CXY0-F1
#
_cell.length_a   1.000
_cell.length_b   1.000
_cell.length_c   1.000
_cell.angle_alpha   90.00
_cell.angle_beta   90.00
_cell.angle_gamma   90.00
#
_symmetry.space_group_name_H-M   'P 1'
#
loop_
_entity.id
_entity.type
_entity.pdbx_description
1 polymer ?
#
loop_
_entity_poly.entity_id
_entity_poly.type
_entity_poly.pdbx_seq_one_letter_code
_entity_poly.pdbx_strand_id
1 'polypeptide(L)' 'DVHPETGLVGRAHEAGLWVHIWTMRDENNFLPLDYRVGTARSAHGDAAAEYLRFFGAGVDGVFSDFTQTAWAAREAFRAE' A
#
# COMPACT_ATOMS: atom_id res chain seq x y z
N ASP A 1 -7.17 2.07 -14.69
CA ASP A 1 -6.13 3.06 -15.02
C ASP A 1 -4.94 2.91 -14.08
N VAL A 2 -3.86 2.29 -14.56
CA VAL A 2 -2.64 2.18 -13.75
C VAL A 2 -1.86 3.46 -13.93
N HIS A 3 -2.00 4.40 -13.00
CA HIS A 3 -1.13 5.57 -12.97
C HIS A 3 0.32 5.12 -12.70
N PRO A 4 1.29 5.53 -13.53
CA PRO A 4 2.69 5.19 -13.32
C PRO A 4 3.20 5.78 -11.99
N GLU A 5 4.25 5.17 -11.43
CA GLU A 5 4.95 5.71 -10.27
C GLU A 5 5.44 7.14 -10.60
N THR A 6 5.35 8.05 -9.64
CA THR A 6 5.49 9.50 -9.85
C THR A 6 6.93 10.02 -9.66
N GLY A 7 7.85 9.15 -9.25
CA GLY A 7 9.19 9.46 -8.75
C GLY A 7 9.18 10.14 -7.37
N LEU A 8 8.06 10.19 -6.66
CA LEU A 8 7.95 10.95 -5.40
C LEU A 8 8.88 10.38 -4.34
N VAL A 9 8.86 9.06 -4.15
CA VAL A 9 9.67 8.39 -3.11
C VAL A 9 11.16 8.59 -3.40
N GLY A 10 11.58 8.36 -4.65
CA GLY A 10 12.96 8.60 -5.07
C GLY A 10 13.43 10.04 -4.83
N ARG A 11 12.62 11.04 -5.20
CA ARG A 11 12.95 12.46 -4.94
C ARG A 11 13.00 12.79 -3.45
N ALA A 12 12.17 12.15 -2.62
CA ALA A 12 12.23 12.34 -1.17
C ALA A 12 13.53 11.76 -0.60
N HIS A 13 13.94 10.58 -1.06
CA HIS A 13 15.22 9.96 -0.68
C HIS A 13 16.42 10.79 -1.13
N GLU A 14 16.40 11.36 -2.35
CA GLU A 14 17.43 12.30 -2.83
C GLU A 14 17.57 13.54 -1.93
N ALA A 15 16.47 13.97 -1.32
CA ALA A 15 16.44 15.06 -0.34
C ALA A 15 16.78 14.62 1.10
N GLY A 16 17.09 13.33 1.34
CA GLY A 16 17.40 12.78 2.66
C GLY A 16 16.17 12.61 3.57
N LEU A 17 14.97 12.52 3.00
CA LEU A 17 13.71 12.37 3.73
C LEU A 17 13.22 10.92 3.69
N TRP A 18 12.62 10.46 4.78
CA TRP A 18 11.85 9.22 4.80
C TRP A 18 10.39 9.46 4.40
N VAL A 19 9.79 8.45 3.76
CA VAL A 19 8.40 8.45 3.32
C VAL A 19 7.61 7.40 4.08
N HIS A 20 6.63 7.86 4.85
CA HIS A 20 5.66 7.00 5.54
C HIS A 20 4.27 7.30 5.03
N ILE A 21 3.48 6.26 4.73
CA ILE A 21 2.11 6.40 4.20
C ILE A 21 1.06 6.01 5.25
N TRP A 22 -0.11 6.64 5.15
CA TRP A 22 -1.24 6.46 6.05
C TRP A 22 -2.55 6.87 5.35
N THR A 23 -3.73 6.36 5.73
CA THR A 23 -4.01 5.19 6.58
C THR A 23 -4.31 4.00 5.68
N MET A 24 -3.54 2.92 5.82
CA MET A 24 -3.76 1.70 5.06
C MET A 24 -4.92 0.90 5.66
N ARG A 25 -5.87 0.50 4.80
CA ARG A 25 -7.20 -0.01 5.16
C ARG A 25 -7.54 -1.22 4.30
N ASP A 26 -8.20 -2.21 4.88
CA ASP A 26 -8.57 -3.42 4.13
C ASP A 26 -9.89 -3.25 3.35
N GLU A 27 -10.73 -2.29 3.71
CA GLU A 27 -12.06 -2.18 3.13
C GLU A 27 -12.09 -1.51 1.76
N ASN A 28 -12.92 -2.06 0.87
CA ASN A 28 -13.13 -1.62 -0.50
C ASN A 28 -13.29 -0.10 -0.64
N ASN A 29 -13.94 0.56 0.31
CA ASN A 29 -14.14 2.01 0.25
C ASN A 29 -12.83 2.82 0.18
N PHE A 30 -11.77 2.32 0.78
CA PHE A 30 -10.47 2.99 0.86
C PHE A 30 -9.51 2.52 -0.23
N LEU A 31 -9.71 1.31 -0.75
CA LEU A 31 -8.87 0.75 -1.79
C LEU A 31 -9.09 1.42 -3.16
N PRO A 32 -8.03 1.50 -3.99
CA PRO A 32 -8.15 1.72 -5.43
C PRO A 32 -9.14 0.75 -6.08
N LEU A 33 -9.82 1.18 -7.14
CA LEU A 33 -10.88 0.39 -7.80
C LEU A 33 -10.42 -1.02 -8.20
N ASP A 34 -9.19 -1.14 -8.69
CA ASP A 34 -8.60 -2.39 -9.18
C ASP A 34 -8.36 -3.41 -8.05
N TYR A 35 -8.35 -2.98 -6.79
CA TYR A 35 -8.18 -3.83 -5.61
C TYR A 35 -9.48 -4.06 -4.85
N ARG A 36 -10.62 -3.56 -5.34
CA ARG A 36 -11.90 -3.81 -4.69
C ARG A 36 -12.44 -5.18 -5.07
N VAL A 37 -12.90 -5.94 -4.09
CA VAL A 37 -13.54 -7.25 -4.29
C VAL A 37 -15.02 -7.15 -3.94
N GLY A 38 -15.88 -7.37 -4.93
CA GLY A 38 -17.33 -7.20 -4.79
C GLY A 38 -17.76 -5.73 -4.73
N THR A 39 -18.97 -5.48 -4.22
CA THR A 39 -19.61 -4.14 -4.27
C THR A 39 -19.85 -3.51 -2.91
N ALA A 40 -19.78 -4.28 -1.82
CA ALA A 40 -20.00 -3.77 -0.48
C ALA A 40 -18.80 -2.91 -0.04
N ARG A 41 -19.06 -1.64 0.28
CA ARG A 41 -18.03 -0.66 0.66
C ARG A 41 -17.20 -1.07 1.88
N SER A 42 -17.82 -1.77 2.83
CA SER A 42 -17.19 -2.22 4.07
C SER A 42 -16.58 -3.63 3.98
N ALA A 43 -16.77 -4.34 2.86
CA ALA A 43 -16.12 -5.63 2.68
C ALA A 43 -14.63 -5.44 2.40
N HIS A 44 -13.82 -6.43 2.78
CA HIS A 44 -12.38 -6.39 2.51
C HIS A 44 -12.12 -6.65 1.03
N GLY A 45 -11.23 -5.85 0.44
CA GLY A 45 -10.68 -6.08 -0.89
C GLY A 45 -9.28 -6.69 -0.83
N ASP A 46 -8.54 -6.57 -1.93
CA ASP A 46 -7.14 -6.99 -2.04
C ASP A 46 -6.19 -5.90 -1.54
N ALA A 47 -6.22 -5.67 -0.24
CA ALA A 47 -5.32 -4.70 0.38
C ALA A 47 -3.85 -5.12 0.32
N ALA A 48 -3.57 -6.44 0.26
CA ALA A 48 -2.22 -6.96 0.12
C ALA A 48 -1.55 -6.44 -1.16
N ALA A 49 -2.26 -6.43 -2.28
CA ALA A 49 -1.76 -5.86 -3.53
C ALA A 49 -1.42 -4.36 -3.42
N GLU A 50 -2.19 -3.59 -2.65
CA GLU A 50 -1.88 -2.19 -2.40
C GLU A 50 -0.58 -2.01 -1.59
N TYR A 51 -0.40 -2.78 -0.51
CA TYR A 51 0.84 -2.77 0.27
C TYR A 51 2.05 -3.13 -0.59
N LEU A 52 1.97 -4.23 -1.36
CA LEU A 52 3.05 -4.67 -2.24
C LEU A 52 3.42 -3.59 -3.26
N ARG A 53 2.43 -2.88 -3.80
CA ARG A 53 2.66 -1.76 -4.71
C ARG A 53 3.43 -0.62 -4.06
N PHE A 54 3.07 -0.23 -2.84
CA PHE A 54 3.79 0.83 -2.12
C PHE A 54 5.17 0.40 -1.63
N PHE A 55 5.35 -0.85 -1.20
CA PHE A 55 6.67 -1.39 -0.87
C PHE A 55 7.57 -1.43 -2.10
N GLY A 56 7.06 -1.84 -3.26
CA GLY A 56 7.77 -1.77 -4.54
C GLY A 56 8.13 -0.35 -4.97
N ALA A 57 7.33 0.66 -4.57
CA ALA A 57 7.66 2.07 -4.77
C ALA A 57 8.73 2.61 -3.79
N GLY A 58 9.10 1.83 -2.77
CA GLY A 58 10.19 2.15 -1.85
C GLY A 58 9.79 2.92 -0.59
N VAL A 59 8.51 2.89 -0.17
CA VAL A 59 8.12 3.55 1.09
C VAL A 59 8.87 2.97 2.29
N ASP A 60 9.23 3.82 3.24
CA ASP A 60 10.03 3.44 4.42
C ASP A 60 9.15 2.88 5.54
N GLY A 61 7.87 3.23 5.57
CA GLY A 61 6.93 2.72 6.58
C GLY A 61 5.46 2.95 6.24
N VAL A 62 4.60 2.24 6.97
CA VAL A 62 3.15 2.27 6.79
C VAL A 62 2.45 2.40 8.15
N PHE A 63 1.37 3.18 8.18
CA PHE A 63 0.40 3.18 9.27
C PHE A 63 -0.86 2.45 8.80
N SER A 64 -1.26 1.43 9.56
CA SER A 64 -2.35 0.54 9.20
C SER A 64 -3.26 0.28 10.39
N ASP A 65 -4.57 0.29 10.14
CA ASP A 65 -5.57 -0.19 11.08
C ASP A 65 -5.65 -1.74 11.09
N PHE A 66 -5.04 -2.41 10.10
CA PHE A 66 -5.06 -3.85 9.86
C PHE A 66 -3.63 -4.41 9.90
N THR A 67 -3.07 -4.44 11.11
CA THR A 67 -1.65 -4.78 11.34
C THR A 67 -1.26 -6.18 10.87
N GLN A 68 -2.17 -7.17 10.91
CA GLN A 68 -1.88 -8.51 10.41
C GLN A 68 -1.73 -8.52 8.88
N THR A 69 -2.56 -7.76 8.16
CA THR A 69 -2.47 -7.64 6.69
C THR A 69 -1.18 -6.96 6.30
N ALA A 70 -0.85 -5.83 6.96
CA ALA A 70 0.39 -5.10 6.72
C ALA A 70 1.63 -5.96 7.00
N TRP A 71 1.63 -6.72 8.10
CA TRP A 71 2.72 -7.63 8.45
C TRP A 71 2.88 -8.74 7.41
N ALA A 72 1.80 -9.43 7.04
CA ALA A 72 1.86 -10.51 6.07
C ALA A 72 2.35 -10.03 4.69
N ALA A 73 1.88 -8.86 4.23
CA ALA A 73 2.32 -8.28 2.96
C ALA A 73 3.82 -7.90 2.99
N ARG A 74 4.32 -7.38 4.12
CA ARG A 74 5.75 -7.07 4.29
C ARG A 74 6.61 -8.32 4.25
N GLU A 75 6.18 -9.40 4.91
CA GLU A 75 6.93 -10.67 4.88
C GLU A 75 6.92 -11.28 3.48
N ALA A 76 5.80 -11.22 2.75
CA ALA A 76 5.74 -11.65 1.36
C ALA A 76 6.70 -10.84 0.47
N PHE A 77 6.68 -9.51 0.56
CA PHE A 77 7.58 -8.63 -0.20
C PHE A 77 9.08 -8.90 0.05
N ARG A 78 9.43 -9.27 1.29
CA ARG A 78 10.82 -9.56 1.67
C ARG A 78 11.31 -10.93 1.23
N ALA A 79 10.39 -11.83 0.88
CA ALA A 79 10.71 -13.18 0.43
C ALA A 79 10.91 -13.26 -1.10
N GLU A 80 10.56 -12.20 -1.82
CA GLU A 80 10.85 -12.00 -3.26
C GLU A 80 12.29 -11.51 -3.47
#